data_AF-A0A6A4Z687-F1
#
_entry.id   AF-A0A6A4Z687-F1
#
_cell.length_a   1.000
_cell.length_b   1.000
_cell.length_c   1.000
_cell.angle_alpha   90.00
_cell.angle_beta   90.00
_cell.angle_gamma   90.00
#
_symmetry.space_group_name_H-M   'P 1'
#
loop_
_entity.id
_entity.type
_entity.pdbx_description
1 polymer ?
#
loop_
_entity_poly.entity_id
_entity_poly.type
_entity_poly.pdbx_seq_one_letter_code
_entity_poly.pdbx_strand_id
1 'polypeptide(L)'
;MAEAAGHTVTYTPPYHSDLQTIEIAWAIVKCQVGRQYTQDTTFRQVLVRLKEAFEYLKVSSIKGCIHKADSQLYKLEEYIKQKQDEDAWGNVSDSESDSNSDSDSSSNESSNSESET
;
A
#
# COMPACT_ATOMS: atom_id res chain seq x y z
N MET A 1 -0.86 -31.27 1.86
CA MET A 1 0.56 -31.28 1.44
C MET A 1 1.42 -30.52 2.45
N ALA A 2 1.26 -29.20 2.62
CA ALA A 2 1.99 -28.44 3.65
C ALA A 2 1.56 -28.80 5.09
N GLU A 3 0.25 -28.78 5.38
CA GLU A 3 -0.32 -29.11 6.70
C GLU A 3 0.06 -30.53 7.16
N ALA A 4 0.01 -31.51 6.26
CA ALA A 4 0.42 -32.90 6.52
C ALA A 4 1.91 -33.06 6.86
N ALA A 5 2.74 -32.04 6.59
CA ALA A 5 4.14 -31.96 7.00
C ALA A 5 4.35 -31.04 8.24
N GLY A 6 3.27 -30.56 8.86
CA GLY A 6 3.33 -29.64 10.01
C GLY A 6 3.63 -28.18 9.62
N HIS A 7 3.41 -27.78 8.37
CA HIS A 7 3.68 -26.41 7.90
C HIS A 7 2.39 -25.60 7.71
N THR A 8 2.34 -24.43 8.34
CA THR A 8 1.31 -23.42 8.12
C THR A 8 1.58 -22.69 6.80
N VAL A 9 0.54 -22.54 5.97
CA VAL A 9 0.59 -21.69 4.76
C VAL A 9 0.05 -20.31 5.12
N THR A 10 0.89 -19.28 5.01
CA THR A 10 0.48 -17.88 5.18
C THR A 10 0.06 -17.27 3.85
N TYR A 11 -0.91 -16.36 3.89
CA TYR A 11 -1.33 -15.59 2.73
C TYR A 11 -0.32 -14.47 2.45
N THR A 12 0.06 -14.30 1.18
CA THR A 12 0.78 -13.10 0.70
C THR A 12 -0.10 -12.40 -0.34
N PRO A 13 -0.43 -11.10 -0.17
CA PRO A 13 -1.30 -10.39 -1.10
C PRO A 13 -0.69 -10.28 -2.51
N PRO A 14 -1.52 -10.22 -3.57
CA PRO A 14 -1.04 -10.10 -4.94
C PRO A 14 -0.27 -8.79 -5.15
N TYR A 15 0.67 -8.81 -6.10
CA TYR A 15 1.56 -7.67 -6.44
C TYR A 15 2.57 -7.23 -5.36
N HIS A 16 2.57 -7.85 -4.18
CA HIS A 16 3.52 -7.57 -3.09
C HIS A 16 4.69 -8.57 -3.04
N SER A 17 5.51 -8.61 -4.09
CA SER A 17 6.74 -9.42 -4.12
C SER A 17 7.81 -8.95 -3.13
N ASP A 18 7.69 -7.72 -2.61
CA ASP A 18 8.54 -7.16 -1.57
C ASP A 18 8.22 -7.69 -0.16
N LEU A 19 7.07 -8.35 0.03
CA LEU A 19 6.77 -9.15 1.23
C LEU A 19 7.31 -10.59 1.12
N GLN A 20 7.68 -11.03 -0.08
CA GLN A 20 8.18 -12.39 -0.32
C GLN A 20 9.71 -12.42 -0.18
N THR A 21 10.21 -12.80 0.99
CA THR A 21 11.65 -12.85 1.33
C THR A 21 12.51 -13.56 0.27
N ILE A 22 11.97 -14.59 -0.38
CA ILE A 22 12.64 -15.34 -1.45
C ILE A 22 12.91 -14.48 -2.69
N GLU A 23 12.03 -13.55 -3.06
CA GLU A 23 12.25 -12.61 -4.18
C GLU A 23 13.33 -11.59 -3.85
N ILE A 24 13.42 -11.15 -2.58
CA ILE A 24 14.49 -10.27 -2.10
C ILE A 24 15.85 -10.99 -2.16
N ALA A 25 15.91 -12.26 -1.73
CA ALA A 25 17.11 -13.07 -1.84
C ALA A 25 17.50 -13.30 -3.31
N TRP A 26 16.52 -13.60 -4.18
CA TRP A 26 16.72 -13.70 -5.62
C TRP A 26 17.21 -12.40 -6.24
N ALA A 27 16.78 -11.22 -5.77
CA ALA A 27 17.27 -9.94 -6.26
C ALA A 27 18.79 -9.77 -6.01
N ILE A 28 19.28 -10.21 -4.83
CA ILE A 28 20.73 -10.21 -4.51
C ILE A 28 21.48 -11.13 -5.48
N VAL A 29 21.02 -12.38 -5.61
CA VAL A 29 21.65 -13.41 -6.45
C VAL A 29 21.64 -13.01 -7.94
N LYS A 30 20.49 -12.56 -8.47
CA LYS A 30 20.36 -12.05 -9.85
C LYS A 30 21.27 -10.85 -10.09
N CYS A 31 21.42 -9.94 -9.12
CA CYS A 31 22.34 -8.80 -9.23
C CYS A 31 23.81 -9.25 -9.32
N GLN A 32 24.23 -10.22 -8.50
CA GLN A 32 25.60 -10.75 -8.51
C GLN A 32 25.95 -11.47 -9.82
N VAL A 33 25.02 -12.27 -10.37
CA VAL A 33 25.21 -12.95 -11.66
C VAL A 33 25.16 -11.95 -12.83
N GLY A 34 24.18 -11.02 -12.81
CA GLY A 34 23.98 -10.03 -13.87
C GLY A 34 25.14 -9.04 -14.03
N ARG A 35 25.84 -8.68 -12.94
CA ARG A 35 27.06 -7.84 -12.99
C ARG A 35 28.22 -8.48 -13.78
N GLN A 36 28.18 -9.79 -14.03
CA GLN A 36 29.19 -10.52 -14.78
C GLN A 36 28.78 -10.79 -16.24
N TYR A 37 27.67 -10.21 -16.70
CA TYR A 37 27.16 -10.42 -18.05
C TYR A 37 28.10 -9.83 -19.12
N THR A 38 28.29 -10.60 -20.18
CA THR A 38 28.98 -10.24 -21.43
C THR A 38 28.17 -10.80 -22.60
N GLN A 39 28.37 -10.30 -23.82
CA GLN A 39 27.63 -10.78 -25.00
C GLN A 39 27.83 -12.28 -25.26
N ASP A 40 29.00 -12.84 -24.93
CA ASP A 40 29.33 -14.26 -25.06
C ASP A 40 28.89 -15.12 -23.84
N THR A 41 28.11 -14.57 -22.90
CA THR A 41 27.69 -15.31 -21.70
C THR A 41 26.71 -16.43 -22.05
N THR A 42 27.14 -17.67 -21.81
CA THR A 42 26.36 -18.89 -22.06
C THR A 42 25.52 -19.30 -20.85
N PHE A 43 24.44 -20.06 -21.06
CA PHE A 43 23.64 -20.67 -19.99
C PHE A 43 24.47 -21.53 -19.02
N ARG A 44 25.53 -22.20 -19.49
CA ARG A 44 26.43 -22.97 -18.63
C ARG A 44 27.21 -22.07 -17.66
N GLN A 45 27.69 -20.91 -18.12
CA GLN A 45 28.34 -19.93 -17.26
C GLN A 45 27.35 -19.30 -16.28
N VAL A 46 26.11 -19.01 -16.71
CA VAL A 46 25.04 -18.53 -15.81
C VAL A 46 24.78 -19.54 -14.68
N LEU A 47 24.68 -20.84 -15.00
CA LEU A 47 24.48 -21.89 -13.98
C LEU A 47 25.64 -21.99 -12.97
N VAL A 48 26.88 -21.86 -13.42
CA VAL A 48 28.06 -21.86 -12.54
C VAL A 48 28.03 -20.64 -11.61
N ARG A 49 27.92 -19.43 -12.19
CA ARG A 49 27.82 -18.17 -11.44
C ARG A 49 26.65 -18.14 -10.46
N LEU A 50 25.54 -18.80 -10.80
CA LEU A 50 24.37 -18.91 -9.94
C LEU A 50 24.65 -19.74 -8.68
N LYS A 51 25.35 -20.89 -8.84
CA LYS A 51 25.77 -21.72 -7.69
C LYS A 51 26.73 -20.96 -6.79
N GLU A 52 27.76 -20.34 -7.38
CA GLU A 52 28.72 -19.49 -6.65
C GLU A 52 27.99 -18.36 -5.90
N ALA A 53 27.03 -17.67 -6.52
CA ALA A 53 26.27 -16.60 -5.88
C ALA A 53 25.42 -17.07 -4.70
N PHE A 54 24.91 -18.31 -4.72
CA PHE A 54 24.26 -18.91 -3.55
C PHE A 54 25.26 -19.33 -2.46
N GLU A 55 26.45 -19.84 -2.81
CA GLU A 55 27.51 -20.14 -1.84
C GLU A 55 28.02 -18.88 -1.12
N TYR A 56 28.08 -17.74 -1.80
CA TYR A 56 28.40 -16.44 -1.20
C TYR A 56 27.25 -15.78 -0.42
N LEU A 57 26.03 -16.33 -0.44
CA LEU A 57 24.85 -15.72 0.18
C LEU A 57 24.85 -15.94 1.70
N LYS A 58 25.39 -14.97 2.43
CA LYS A 58 25.56 -15.01 3.89
C LYS A 58 24.21 -15.06 4.64
N VAL A 59 24.20 -15.73 5.79
CA VAL A 59 23.07 -15.76 6.74
C VAL A 59 22.65 -14.35 7.17
N SER A 60 23.60 -13.42 7.31
CA SER A 60 23.30 -12.00 7.59
C SER A 60 22.53 -11.31 6.47
N SER A 61 22.79 -11.66 5.21
CA SER A 61 22.03 -11.17 4.06
C SER A 61 20.59 -11.69 4.09
N ILE A 62 20.40 -12.99 4.39
CA ILE A 62 19.06 -13.59 4.55
C ILE A 62 18.28 -12.91 5.70
N LYS A 63 18.92 -12.67 6.84
CA LYS A 63 18.31 -11.90 7.94
C LYS A 63 17.92 -10.49 7.50
N GLY A 64 18.75 -9.83 6.70
CA GLY A 64 18.42 -8.55 6.07
C GLY A 64 17.23 -8.61 5.10
N CYS A 65 17.08 -9.71 4.35
CA CYS A 65 15.90 -9.95 3.51
C CYS A 65 14.62 -10.06 4.36
N ILE A 66 14.66 -10.79 5.46
CA ILE A 66 13.52 -10.95 6.38
C ILE A 66 13.12 -9.57 6.96
N HIS A 67 14.08 -8.85 7.57
CA HIS A 67 13.84 -7.51 8.11
C HIS A 67 13.30 -6.53 7.07
N LYS A 68 13.68 -6.66 5.79
CA LYS A 68 13.16 -5.83 4.71
C LYS A 68 11.70 -6.17 4.41
N ALA A 69 11.33 -7.45 4.34
CA ALA A 69 9.94 -7.86 4.18
C ALA A 69 9.07 -7.39 5.36
N ASP A 70 9.54 -7.59 6.60
CA ASP A 70 8.87 -7.12 7.82
C ASP A 70 8.65 -5.60 7.78
N SER A 71 9.66 -4.82 7.36
CA SER A 71 9.55 -3.36 7.25
C SER A 71 8.51 -2.90 6.23
N GLN A 72 8.27 -3.67 5.16
CA GLN A 72 7.21 -3.37 4.20
C GLN A 72 5.84 -3.82 4.72
N LEU A 73 5.78 -4.92 5.48
CA LEU A 73 4.56 -5.40 6.13
C LEU A 73 4.01 -4.37 7.12
N TYR A 74 4.86 -3.83 8.00
CA TYR A 74 4.43 -2.80 8.97
C TYR A 74 3.95 -1.51 8.30
N LYS A 75 4.56 -1.08 7.20
CA LYS A 75 4.09 0.09 6.43
C LYS A 75 2.72 -0.17 5.79
N LEU A 76 2.50 -1.37 5.28
CA LEU A 76 1.20 -1.75 4.70
C LEU A 76 0.13 -1.83 5.79
N GLU A 77 0.46 -2.36 6.97
CA GLU A 77 -0.42 -2.36 8.15
C GLU A 77 -0.79 -0.92 8.58
N GLU A 78 0.20 -0.02 8.67
CA GLU A 78 -0.01 1.39 9.01
C GLU A 78 -0.91 2.10 7.99
N TYR A 79 -0.65 1.91 6.69
CA TYR A 79 -1.46 2.48 5.61
C TYR A 79 -2.92 1.98 5.64
N ILE A 80 -3.14 0.70 5.92
CA ILE A 80 -4.49 0.13 6.03
C ILE A 80 -5.26 0.75 7.21
N LYS A 81 -4.61 0.95 8.36
CA LYS A 81 -5.23 1.60 9.53
C LYS A 81 -5.62 3.05 9.21
N GLN A 82 -4.70 3.83 8.63
CA GLN A 82 -4.96 5.22 8.23
C GLN A 82 -6.18 5.33 7.31
N LYS A 83 -6.34 4.41 6.34
CA LYS A 83 -7.50 4.40 5.44
C LYS A 83 -8.81 4.04 6.14
N GLN A 84 -8.78 3.10 7.09
CA GLN A 84 -9.98 2.74 7.87
C GLN A 84 -10.45 3.89 8.76
N ASP A 85 -9.53 4.67 9.33
CA ASP A 85 -9.85 5.85 10.13
C ASP A 85 -10.45 6.99 9.28
N GLU A 86 -9.94 7.20 8.05
CA GLU A 86 -10.51 8.17 7.08
C GLU A 86 -11.94 7.81 6.67
N ASP A 87 -12.17 6.55 6.28
CA ASP A 87 -13.50 6.06 5.85
C ASP A 87 -14.54 6.16 6.99
N ALA A 88 -14.12 5.96 8.24
CA ALA A 88 -14.98 6.11 9.42
C ALA A 88 -15.36 7.58 9.69
N TRP A 89 -14.51 8.55 9.35
CA TRP A 89 -14.76 9.98 9.55
C TRP A 89 -15.63 10.60 8.44
N GLY A 90 -15.69 9.97 7.27
CA GLY A 90 -16.53 10.39 6.14
C GLY A 90 -18.05 10.22 6.34
N ASN A 91 -18.48 9.50 7.40
CA ASN A 91 -19.89 9.13 7.61
C ASN A 91 -20.61 9.98 8.68
N VAL A 92 -20.09 11.17 9.02
CA VAL A 92 -20.62 12.03 10.09
C VAL A 92 -20.88 13.49 9.68
N SER A 93 -21.57 13.72 8.56
CA SER A 93 -22.41 14.93 8.39
C SER A 93 -23.31 14.85 7.14
N ASP A 94 -24.49 14.25 7.27
CA ASP A 94 -25.69 14.73 6.58
C ASP A 94 -26.91 14.51 7.49
N SER A 95 -27.04 15.40 8.49
CA SER A 95 -28.30 15.62 9.19
C SER A 95 -29.01 16.78 8.52
N GLU A 96 -29.78 16.47 7.47
CA GLU A 96 -30.64 17.45 6.79
C GLU A 96 -31.61 18.06 7.81
N SER A 97 -31.31 19.28 8.25
CA SER A 97 -32.16 20.04 9.17
C SER A 97 -33.18 20.83 8.36
N ASP A 98 -34.20 20.12 7.86
CA ASP A 98 -35.40 20.68 7.23
C ASP A 98 -36.16 21.59 8.21
N SER A 99 -35.69 22.84 8.32
CA SER A 99 -36.32 23.88 9.13
C SER A 99 -37.29 24.68 8.30
N ASN A 100 -38.40 24.05 7.91
CA ASN A 100 -39.55 24.74 7.31
C ASN A 100 -40.14 25.72 8.34
N SER A 101 -39.86 27.00 8.17
CA SER A 101 -40.44 28.08 8.97
C SER A 101 -41.30 28.98 8.10
N ASP A 102 -42.45 28.45 7.67
CA ASP A 102 -43.52 29.27 7.11
C ASP A 102 -43.94 30.33 8.14
N SER A 103 -43.97 31.59 7.73
CA SER A 103 -44.53 32.69 8.51
C SER A 103 -45.03 33.78 7.57
N ASP A 104 -46.06 33.43 6.81
CA ASP A 104 -46.98 34.39 6.20
C ASP A 104 -47.69 35.19 7.31
N SER A 105 -47.57 36.51 7.28
CA SER A 105 -48.67 37.41 7.62
C SER A 105 -48.49 38.74 6.91
N SER A 106 -49.57 39.19 6.27
CA SER A 106 -49.53 40.14 5.17
C SER A 106 -50.21 41.47 5.48
N SER A 107 -49.89 42.50 4.67
CA SER A 107 -50.73 43.67 4.36
C SER A 107 -50.97 44.71 5.51
N ASN A 108 -51.17 46.01 5.27
CA ASN A 108 -51.24 46.80 4.03
C ASN A 108 -51.12 48.32 4.32
N GLU A 109 -50.69 49.14 3.34
CA GLU A 109 -51.07 50.58 3.11
C GLU A 109 -50.83 51.64 4.24
N SER A 110 -50.61 52.95 4.06
CA SER A 110 -50.27 53.92 2.97
C SER A 110 -49.88 55.27 3.68
N SER A 111 -49.45 56.40 3.11
CA SER A 111 -49.17 56.85 1.72
C SER A 111 -48.31 58.14 1.69
N ASN A 112 -47.89 58.53 0.47
CA ASN A 112 -47.53 59.84 -0.10
C ASN A 112 -47.21 61.11 0.75
N SER A 113 -46.08 61.80 0.44
CA SER A 113 -46.06 63.13 -0.24
C SER A 113 -44.66 63.79 -0.29
N GLU A 114 -44.21 64.16 -1.51
CA GLU A 114 -43.64 65.48 -1.94
C GLU A 114 -42.42 66.11 -1.17
N SER A 115 -41.49 66.87 -1.77
CA SER A 115 -41.29 67.41 -3.14
C SER A 115 -39.80 67.80 -3.38
N GLU A 116 -39.42 67.99 -4.64
CA GLU A 116 -38.11 68.52 -5.07
C GLU A 116 -37.94 70.04 -4.80
N THR A 117 -36.71 70.47 -4.47
CA THR A 117 -36.05 71.73 -4.91
C THR A 117 -34.54 71.60 -4.76
#